data_AF-A0A0Q0VAN4-F1
#
_entry.id   AF-A0A0Q0VAN4-F1
#
_cell.length_a   1.000
_cell.length_b   1.000
_cell.length_c   1.000
_cell.angle_alpha   90.00
_cell.angle_beta   90.00
_cell.angle_gamma   90.00
#
_symmetry.space_group_name_H-M   'P 1'
#
loop_
_entity.id
_entity.type
_entity.pdbx_description
1 polymer ?
#
loop_
_entity_poly.entity_id
_entity_poly.type
_entity_poly.pdbx_seq_one_letter_code
_entity_poly.pdbx_strand_id
1 'polypeptide(L)'
;MYRRDLITAEIERLAQVLARIMGLKVELKLEEAGLLFNETMANSFGLPIELLAEPNLSLFENWLQESNLPAEKLDSLSEFLYYELGVSQSRNEMIAPKLNLIYEELSNKHKIVHLVNLHRQKVIQQYL
;
A
#
# COMPACT_ATOMS: atom_id res chain seq x y z
N MET A 1 -26.77 4.60 -1.05
CA MET A 1 -26.19 5.91 -0.65
C MET A 1 -25.19 5.68 0.47
N TYR A 2 -25.60 5.47 1.72
CA TYR A 2 -24.72 5.42 2.90
C TYR A 2 -23.39 4.66 2.78
N ARG A 3 -23.36 3.41 2.27
CA ARG A 3 -22.11 2.62 2.23
C ARG A 3 -21.08 3.14 1.22
N ARG A 4 -21.53 3.68 0.07
CA ARG A 4 -20.62 4.24 -0.94
C ARG A 4 -20.02 5.55 -0.43
N ASP A 5 -20.84 6.40 0.16
CA ASP A 5 -20.42 7.70 0.67
C ASP A 5 -19.38 7.55 1.81
N LEU A 6 -19.52 6.52 2.66
CA LEU A 6 -18.55 6.19 3.70
C LEU A 6 -17.22 5.70 3.14
N ILE A 7 -17.23 4.83 2.13
CA ILE A 7 -15.99 4.36 1.48
C ILE A 7 -15.29 5.53 0.81
N THR A 8 -16.02 6.36 0.05
CA THR A 8 -15.43 7.54 -0.60
C THR A 8 -14.78 8.47 0.41
N ALA A 9 -15.45 8.78 1.53
CA ALA A 9 -14.88 9.61 2.58
C ALA A 9 -13.62 8.97 3.22
N GLU A 10 -13.58 7.65 3.36
CA GLU A 10 -12.39 6.93 3.84
C GLU A 10 -11.22 7.03 2.85
N ILE A 11 -11.48 6.86 1.54
CA ILE A 11 -10.46 7.01 0.50
C ILE A 11 -9.92 8.44 0.45
N GLU A 12 -10.79 9.44 0.54
CA GLU A 12 -10.37 10.86 0.60
C GLU A 12 -9.49 11.12 1.83
N ARG A 13 -9.85 10.56 2.99
CA ARG A 13 -9.03 10.65 4.21
C ARG A 13 -7.67 9.98 4.02
N LEU A 14 -7.62 8.81 3.40
CA LEU A 14 -6.38 8.09 3.11
C LEU A 14 -5.48 8.89 2.16
N ALA A 15 -6.05 9.51 1.13
CA ALA A 15 -5.30 10.39 0.22
C ALA A 15 -4.70 11.60 0.95
N GLN A 16 -5.45 12.23 1.86
CA GLN A 16 -4.95 13.34 2.67
C GLN A 16 -3.82 12.90 3.62
N VAL A 17 -3.96 11.72 4.23
CA VAL A 17 -2.91 11.14 5.08
C VAL A 17 -1.64 10.86 4.28
N LEU A 18 -1.77 10.27 3.09
CA LEU A 18 -0.63 10.04 2.19
C LEU A 18 0.06 11.36 1.80
N ALA A 19 -0.72 12.37 1.40
CA ALA A 19 -0.18 13.69 1.08
C ALA A 19 0.59 14.31 2.26
N ARG A 20 0.08 14.13 3.49
CA ARG A 20 0.77 14.58 4.71
C ARG A 20 2.08 13.82 4.93
N ILE A 21 2.12 12.50 4.78
CA ILE A 21 3.34 11.70 4.87
C ILE A 21 4.37 12.18 3.84
N MET A 22 3.94 12.43 2.60
CA MET A 22 4.80 12.95 1.55
C MET A 22 5.35 14.33 1.88
N GLY A 23 4.53 15.23 2.43
CA GLY A 23 4.98 16.54 2.92
C GLY A 23 6.04 16.43 4.02
N LEU A 24 5.83 15.56 5.01
CA LEU A 24 6.80 15.32 6.08
C LEU A 24 8.14 14.77 5.53
N LYS A 25 8.11 13.88 4.54
CA LYS A 25 9.32 13.38 3.87
C LYS A 25 10.09 14.50 3.17
N VAL A 26 9.40 15.42 2.50
CA VAL A 26 10.02 16.61 1.86
C VAL A 26 10.64 17.54 2.91
N GLU A 27 9.99 17.70 4.05
CA GLU A 27 10.50 18.47 5.19
C GLU A 27 11.62 17.76 5.99
N LEU A 28 12.06 16.57 5.55
CA LEU A 28 13.04 15.71 6.22
C LEU A 28 12.62 15.24 7.63
N LYS A 29 11.32 15.32 7.95
CA LYS A 29 10.71 14.79 9.19
C LYS A 29 10.40 13.31 9.05
N LEU A 30 11.45 12.51 8.82
CA LEU A 30 11.32 11.10 8.46
C LEU A 30 10.73 10.23 9.57
N GLU A 31 11.03 10.55 10.83
CA GLU A 31 10.48 9.84 11.99
C GLU A 31 8.96 10.04 12.10
N GLU A 32 8.50 11.29 12.00
CA GLU A 32 7.06 11.61 12.00
C GLU A 32 6.34 10.96 10.81
N ALA A 33 6.95 10.99 9.64
CA ALA A 33 6.41 10.34 8.44
C ALA A 33 6.28 8.82 8.65
N GLY A 34 7.30 8.18 9.24
CA GLY A 34 7.32 6.76 9.54
C GLY A 34 6.28 6.35 10.60
N LEU A 35 6.14 7.14 11.66
CA LEU A 35 5.11 6.91 12.68
C LEU A 35 3.70 6.98 12.08
N LEU A 36 3.41 8.04 11.32
CA LEU A 36 2.11 8.20 10.66
C LEU A 36 1.85 7.08 9.65
N PHE A 37 2.87 6.63 8.90
CA PHE A 37 2.77 5.48 8.02
C PHE A 37 2.41 4.20 8.79
N ASN A 38 3.15 3.88 9.85
CA ASN A 38 2.93 2.67 10.65
C ASN A 38 1.53 2.66 11.29
N GLU A 39 1.11 3.78 11.87
CA GLU A 39 -0.24 3.96 12.40
C GLU A 39 -1.30 3.77 11.32
N THR A 40 -1.05 4.25 10.10
CA THR A 40 -1.99 4.10 8.98
C THR A 40 -2.09 2.64 8.54
N MET A 41 -0.97 1.91 8.43
CA MET A 41 -0.96 0.48 8.10
C MET A 41 -1.79 -0.32 9.11
N ALA A 42 -1.54 -0.12 10.41
CA ALA A 42 -2.24 -0.84 11.45
C ALA A 42 -3.73 -0.45 11.54
N ASN A 43 -4.03 0.85 11.69
CA ASN A 43 -5.38 1.30 12.03
C ASN A 43 -6.32 1.36 10.83
N SER A 44 -5.78 1.70 9.65
CA SER A 44 -6.61 1.83 8.45
C SER A 44 -6.67 0.51 7.69
N PHE A 45 -5.54 -0.14 7.47
CA PHE A 45 -5.51 -1.36 6.64
C PHE A 45 -5.58 -2.66 7.43
N GLY A 46 -5.40 -2.62 8.76
CA GLY A 46 -5.28 -3.84 9.56
C GLY A 46 -4.03 -4.64 9.18
N LEU A 47 -2.99 -3.95 8.70
CA LEU A 47 -1.72 -4.53 8.25
C LEU A 47 -0.65 -4.28 9.32
N PRO A 48 -0.24 -5.32 10.08
CA PRO A 48 0.90 -5.24 10.99
C PRO A 48 2.18 -4.84 10.24
N ILE A 49 2.98 -3.94 10.82
CA ILE A 49 4.22 -3.46 10.19
C ILE A 49 5.26 -4.57 10.12
N GLU A 50 5.19 -5.53 11.03
CA GLU A 50 6.02 -6.73 11.09
C GLU A 50 5.85 -7.57 9.82
N LEU A 51 4.62 -7.67 9.28
CA LEU A 51 4.36 -8.37 8.02
C LEU A 51 5.01 -7.65 6.82
N LEU A 52 5.15 -6.32 6.86
CA LEU A 52 5.85 -5.59 5.81
C LEU A 52 7.37 -5.80 5.87
N ALA A 53 7.93 -5.94 7.08
CA ALA A 53 9.34 -6.23 7.31
C ALA A 53 9.72 -7.71 7.12
N GLU A 54 8.73 -8.61 7.16
CA GLU A 54 8.93 -10.05 7.03
C GLU A 54 9.36 -10.43 5.60
N PRO A 55 10.51 -11.13 5.43
CA PRO A 55 10.95 -11.63 4.12
C PRO A 55 10.04 -12.73 3.56
N ASN A 56 9.38 -13.51 4.42
CA ASN A 56 8.48 -14.57 3.98
C ASN A 56 7.20 -14.00 3.36
N LEU A 57 7.18 -13.94 2.03
CA LEU A 57 6.07 -13.42 1.24
C LEU A 57 4.74 -14.14 1.50
N SER A 58 4.77 -15.44 1.82
CA SER A 58 3.55 -16.23 2.05
C SER A 58 2.74 -15.73 3.24
N LEU A 59 3.38 -15.13 4.25
CA LEU A 59 2.67 -14.54 5.38
C LEU A 59 1.87 -13.29 4.97
N PHE A 60 2.44 -12.48 4.06
CA PHE A 60 1.73 -11.34 3.49
C PHE A 60 0.61 -11.78 2.55
N GLU A 61 0.84 -12.82 1.74
CA GLU A 61 -0.17 -13.39 0.85
C GLU A 61 -1.38 -13.91 1.63
N ASN A 62 -1.15 -14.66 2.70
CA ASN A 62 -2.23 -15.14 3.58
C ASN A 62 -3.02 -13.97 4.19
N TRP A 63 -2.32 -12.97 4.72
CA TRP A 63 -2.97 -11.76 5.23
C TRP A 63 -3.81 -11.07 4.14
N LEU A 64 -3.28 -10.94 2.92
CA LEU A 64 -3.98 -10.28 1.82
C LEU A 64 -5.30 -11.00 1.49
N GLN A 65 -5.28 -12.33 1.42
CA GLN A 65 -6.47 -13.14 1.16
C GLN A 65 -7.51 -13.06 2.28
N GLU A 66 -7.07 -12.95 3.54
CA GLU A 66 -7.94 -12.87 4.72
C GLU A 66 -8.47 -11.44 5.00
N SER A 67 -7.76 -10.40 4.55
CA SER A 67 -8.01 -9.00 4.89
C SER A 67 -9.40 -8.49 4.48
N ASN A 68 -10.05 -9.13 3.49
CA ASN A 68 -11.35 -8.73 2.93
C ASN A 68 -11.45 -7.23 2.59
N LEU A 69 -10.31 -6.60 2.28
CA LEU A 69 -10.27 -5.19 1.92
C LEU A 69 -11.06 -4.95 0.62
N PRO A 70 -11.92 -3.90 0.57
CA PRO A 70 -12.55 -3.52 -0.68
C PRO A 70 -11.50 -3.00 -1.67
N ALA A 71 -11.81 -3.09 -2.95
CA ALA A 71 -10.87 -2.81 -4.03
C ALA A 71 -10.27 -1.40 -3.94
N GLU A 72 -11.08 -0.40 -3.58
CA GLU A 72 -10.68 1.00 -3.45
C GLU A 72 -9.64 1.20 -2.34
N LYS A 73 -9.78 0.42 -1.26
CA LYS A 73 -8.87 0.48 -0.12
C LYS A 73 -7.60 -0.30 -0.40
N LEU A 74 -7.69 -1.41 -1.13
CA LEU A 74 -6.52 -2.15 -1.61
C LEU A 74 -5.71 -1.34 -2.63
N ASP A 75 -6.38 -0.60 -3.52
CA ASP A 75 -5.75 0.35 -4.44
C ASP A 75 -5.05 1.48 -3.67
N SER A 76 -5.72 2.04 -2.65
CA SER A 76 -5.09 3.01 -1.75
C SER A 76 -3.86 2.44 -1.04
N LEU A 77 -3.91 1.22 -0.49
CA LEU A 77 -2.75 0.57 0.11
C LEU A 77 -1.57 0.46 -0.87
N SER A 78 -1.87 0.14 -2.14
CA SER A 78 -0.85 0.05 -3.19
C SER A 78 -0.10 1.37 -3.39
N GLU A 79 -0.78 2.52 -3.29
CA GLU A 79 -0.15 3.85 -3.35
C GLU A 79 0.84 4.04 -2.20
N PHE A 80 0.41 3.75 -0.96
CA PHE A 80 1.27 3.89 0.22
C PHE A 80 2.54 3.05 0.09
N LEU A 81 2.42 1.79 -0.33
CA LEU A 81 3.57 0.91 -0.51
C LEU A 81 4.45 1.32 -1.70
N TYR A 82 3.86 1.83 -2.78
CA TYR A 82 4.64 2.32 -3.93
C TYR A 82 5.56 3.48 -3.53
N TYR A 83 5.11 4.38 -2.66
CA TYR A 83 5.92 5.50 -2.15
C TYR A 83 6.97 5.10 -1.09
N GLU A 84 7.02 3.83 -0.70
CA GLU A 84 8.12 3.26 0.09
C GLU A 84 9.26 2.74 -0.78
N LEU A 85 9.05 2.60 -2.09
CA LEU A 85 10.10 2.26 -3.04
C LEU A 85 11.05 3.44 -3.27
N GLY A 86 12.29 3.13 -3.62
CA GLY A 86 13.35 4.11 -3.87
C GLY A 86 14.04 4.63 -2.60
N VAL A 87 13.57 4.25 -1.41
CA VAL A 87 14.20 4.64 -0.13
C VAL A 87 15.54 3.93 0.08
N SER A 88 15.56 2.61 -0.14
CA SER A 88 16.79 1.81 -0.10
C SER A 88 16.59 0.53 -0.91
N GLN A 89 17.70 -0.10 -1.33
CA GLN A 89 17.63 -1.38 -2.03
C GLN A 89 16.94 -2.46 -1.16
N SER A 90 17.30 -2.55 0.12
CA SER A 90 16.68 -3.51 1.05
C SER A 90 15.17 -3.29 1.20
N ARG A 91 14.72 -2.03 1.25
CA ARG A 91 13.29 -1.70 1.31
C ARG A 91 12.58 -2.08 0.01
N ASN A 92 13.22 -1.87 -1.13
CA ASN A 92 12.66 -2.26 -2.43
C ASN A 92 12.46 -3.77 -2.51
N GLU A 93 13.46 -4.56 -2.14
CA GLU A 93 13.39 -6.02 -2.13
C GLU A 93 12.28 -6.56 -1.19
N MET A 94 12.02 -5.87 -0.08
CA MET A 94 10.94 -6.24 0.85
C MET A 94 9.54 -5.87 0.36
N ILE A 95 9.39 -4.69 -0.27
CA ILE A 95 8.08 -4.10 -0.61
C ILE A 95 7.62 -4.49 -2.01
N ALA A 96 8.52 -4.58 -2.99
CA ALA A 96 8.14 -4.85 -4.38
C ALA A 96 7.37 -6.17 -4.57
N PRO A 97 7.77 -7.30 -3.96
CA PRO A 97 7.00 -8.55 -4.10
C PRO A 97 5.59 -8.45 -3.51
N LYS A 98 5.46 -7.78 -2.35
CA LYS A 98 4.17 -7.56 -1.67
C LYS A 98 3.25 -6.67 -2.49
N LEU A 99 3.81 -5.61 -3.07
CA LEU A 99 3.09 -4.72 -3.96
C LEU A 99 2.65 -5.41 -5.25
N ASN A 100 3.47 -6.33 -5.78
CA ASN A 100 3.09 -7.15 -6.92
C ASN A 100 1.86 -8.03 -6.61
N LEU A 101 1.82 -8.67 -5.43
CA LEU A 101 0.65 -9.45 -5.00
C LEU A 101 -0.62 -8.60 -4.89
N ILE A 102 -0.51 -7.36 -4.40
CA ILE A 102 -1.65 -6.43 -4.35
C ILE A 102 -2.18 -6.14 -5.77
N TYR A 103 -1.29 -5.87 -6.73
CA TYR A 103 -1.71 -5.60 -8.11
C TYR A 103 -2.33 -6.83 -8.78
N GLU A 104 -1.81 -8.03 -8.50
CA GLU A 104 -2.40 -9.28 -8.95
C GLU A 104 -3.80 -9.49 -8.37
N GLU A 105 -3.99 -9.25 -7.07
CA GLU A 105 -5.30 -9.35 -6.41
C GLU A 105 -6.31 -8.34 -6.99
N LEU A 106 -5.90 -7.08 -7.20
CA LEU A 106 -6.73 -6.04 -7.83
C LEU A 106 -7.15 -6.42 -9.26
N SER A 107 -6.22 -6.95 -10.05
CA SER A 107 -6.48 -7.40 -11.43
C SER A 107 -7.38 -8.64 -11.47
N ASN A 108 -7.05 -9.66 -10.68
CA ASN A 108 -7.69 -10.98 -10.77
C ASN A 108 -9.06 -11.02 -10.09
N LYS A 109 -9.18 -10.44 -8.89
CA LYS A 109 -10.40 -10.52 -8.07
C LYS A 109 -11.35 -9.36 -8.31
N HIS A 110 -10.81 -8.16 -8.45
CA HIS A 110 -11.64 -6.95 -8.62
C HIS A 110 -11.81 -6.54 -10.08
N LYS A 111 -11.11 -7.19 -11.01
CA LYS A 111 -11.09 -6.84 -12.45
C LYS A 111 -10.71 -5.38 -12.69
N ILE A 112 -9.97 -4.80 -11.75
CA ILE A 112 -9.48 -3.44 -11.82
C ILE A 112 -8.14 -3.48 -12.53
N VAL A 113 -8.18 -3.19 -13.83
CA VAL A 113 -6.97 -3.03 -14.66
C VAL A 113 -6.74 -1.54 -14.86
N HIS A 114 -6.23 -0.86 -13.84
CA HIS A 114 -5.79 0.52 -13.99
C HIS A 114 -4.50 0.56 -14.81
N LEU A 115 -4.48 1.39 -15.85
CA LEU A 115 -3.32 1.60 -16.70
C LEU A 115 -2.08 2.04 -15.89
N VAL A 116 -2.33 2.77 -14.80
CA VAL A 116 -1.34 3.16 -13.79
C VAL A 116 -0.75 1.94 -13.08
N ASN A 117 -1.59 1.02 -12.61
CA ASN A 117 -1.14 -0.18 -11.89
C ASN A 117 -0.32 -1.10 -12.82
N LEU A 118 -0.72 -1.25 -14.08
CA LEU A 118 0.07 -1.98 -15.08
C LEU A 118 1.45 -1.34 -15.33
N HIS A 119 1.50 -0.01 -15.41
CA HIS A 119 2.78 0.70 -15.56
C HIS A 119 3.66 0.50 -14.32
N ARG A 120 3.10 0.69 -13.12
CA ARG A 120 3.83 0.49 -11.86
C ARG A 120 4.28 -0.95 -11.68
N GLN A 121 3.47 -1.93 -12.08
CA GLN A 121 3.85 -3.34 -12.04
C GLN A 121 5.10 -3.57 -12.89
N LYS A 122 5.19 -2.96 -14.09
CA LYS A 122 6.42 -3.01 -14.90
C LYS A 122 7.61 -2.31 -14.23
N VAL A 123 7.38 -1.20 -13.55
CA VAL A 123 8.44 -0.49 -12.80
C VAL A 123 8.97 -1.35 -11.66
N ILE A 124 8.12 -2.04 -10.90
CA ILE A 124 8.57 -2.83 -9.75
C ILE A 124 9.27 -4.13 -10.14
N GLN A 125 9.09 -4.64 -11.36
CA GLN A 125 9.81 -5.82 -11.86
C GLN A 125 11.33 -5.66 -11.83
N GLN A 126 11.86 -4.43 -11.83
CA GLN A 126 13.30 -4.19 -11.69
C GLN A 126 13.85 -4.50 -10.29
N TYR A 127 12.96 -4.74 -9.32
CA TYR A 127 13.29 -5.02 -7.92
C TYR A 127 12.93 -6.45 -7.48
N LEU A 128 12.38 -7.26 -8.40
CA LEU A 128 12.05 -8.68 -8.20
C LEU A 128 13.15 -9.56 -8.80
#